data_AF-A0A2G9I207-F1
#
_entry.id   AF-A0A2G9I207-F1
#
_cell.length_a   1.000
_cell.length_b   1.000
_cell.length_c   1.000
_cell.angle_alpha   90.00
_cell.angle_beta   90.00
_cell.angle_gamma   90.00
#
_symmetry.space_group_name_H-M   'P 1'
#
loop_
_entity.id
_entity.type
_entity.pdbx_description
1 polymer ?
#
loop_
_entity_poly.entity_id
_entity_poly.type
_entity_poly.pdbx_seq_one_letter_code
_entity_poly.pdbx_strand_id
1 'polypeptide(L)'
;MKCLYGGAPKGSQLKDLYRGVDVVVATCSQLNDILEMRRVSLYQVSYLVLDEADRMLDMGFEPQIKEVVYEVPSRRQTLMYAATWPKEVRRIAADLLVNPVQFNTRNVDEFATNKAITKNVEVLSPMDKHWHVEQILRSQEPGLKIIIFCCTKRMSDQLASD
;
A
#
# COMPACT_ATOMS: atom_id res chain seq x y z
N MET A 1 8.61 -4.33 19.22
CA MET A 1 8.28 -4.01 17.82
C MET A 1 9.01 -2.74 17.41
N LYS A 2 9.60 -2.70 16.21
CA LYS A 2 10.29 -1.53 15.65
C LYS A 2 9.93 -1.33 14.18
N CYS A 3 10.03 -0.09 13.70
CA CYS A 3 9.67 0.29 12.34
C CYS A 3 10.89 0.78 11.56
N LEU A 4 11.04 0.33 10.32
CA LEU A 4 12.09 0.72 9.40
C LEU A 4 11.45 1.40 8.17
N TYR A 5 11.60 2.71 8.07
CA TYR A 5 11.04 3.48 6.97
C TYR A 5 12.00 4.60 6.53
N GLY A 6 11.82 5.06 5.31
CA GLY A 6 12.58 6.16 4.73
C GLY A 6 12.28 7.51 5.40
N GLY A 7 13.20 8.46 5.27
CA GLY A 7 13.05 9.81 5.86
C GLY A 7 13.43 9.92 7.35
N ALA A 8 13.81 8.81 8.00
CA ALA A 8 14.36 8.80 9.36
C ALA A 8 15.85 8.39 9.39
N PRO A 9 16.66 8.85 10.37
CA PRO A 9 18.08 8.53 10.42
C PRO A 9 18.37 7.03 10.58
N LYS A 10 19.09 6.43 9.63
CA LYS A 10 19.43 4.98 9.62
C LYS A 10 20.15 4.53 10.90
N GLY A 11 21.03 5.36 11.45
CA GLY A 11 21.77 5.04 12.69
C GLY A 11 20.87 4.78 13.90
N SER A 12 19.76 5.51 14.02
CA SER A 12 18.79 5.31 15.10
C SER A 12 18.06 3.97 14.96
N GLN A 13 17.64 3.64 13.74
CA GLN A 13 16.98 2.37 13.41
C GLN A 13 17.92 1.17 13.66
N LEU A 14 19.19 1.27 13.24
CA LEU A 14 20.20 0.24 13.51
C LEU A 14 20.45 0.03 15.01
N LYS A 15 20.54 1.12 15.78
CA LYS A 15 20.72 1.03 17.24
C LYS A 15 19.56 0.29 17.92
N ASP A 16 18.35 0.51 17.43
CA ASP A 16 17.17 -0.19 17.91
C ASP A 16 17.20 -1.68 17.53
N LEU A 17 17.65 -2.03 16.32
CA LEU A 17 17.82 -3.43 15.91
C LEU A 17 18.90 -4.14 16.74
N TYR A 18 20.00 -3.47 17.07
CA TYR A 18 21.07 -4.05 17.89
C TYR A 18 20.67 -4.37 19.33
N ARG A 19 19.60 -3.74 19.85
CA ARG A 19 19.07 -4.06 21.18
C ARG A 19 18.28 -5.37 21.20
N GLY A 20 18.06 -6.00 20.03
CA GLY A 20 17.18 -7.13 19.87
C GLY A 20 15.74 -6.67 19.61
N VAL A 21 15.11 -7.27 18.60
CA VAL A 21 13.73 -6.96 18.21
C VAL A 21 13.05 -8.24 17.73
N ASP A 22 11.89 -8.55 18.31
CA ASP A 22 11.12 -9.74 17.91
C ASP A 22 10.24 -9.50 16.67
N VAL A 23 9.82 -8.25 16.45
CA VAL A 23 8.93 -7.85 15.34
C VAL A 23 9.40 -6.56 14.68
N VAL A 24 9.62 -6.63 13.37
CA VAL A 24 10.02 -5.50 12.52
C VAL A 24 8.93 -5.24 11.48
N VAL A 25 8.50 -3.98 11.36
CA VAL A 25 7.68 -3.50 10.24
C VAL A 25 8.56 -2.62 9.37
N ALA A 26 8.62 -2.90 8.07
CA ALA A 26 9.53 -2.19 7.20
C ALA A 26 8.95 -1.91 5.81
N THR A 27 9.38 -0.80 5.21
CA THR A 27 9.28 -0.64 3.75
C THR A 27 10.40 -1.42 3.09
N CYS A 28 10.10 -2.08 1.95
CA CYS A 28 11.07 -2.97 1.28
C CYS A 28 12.42 -2.27 1.00
N SER A 29 12.39 -1.04 0.48
CA SER A 29 13.61 -0.27 0.20
C SER A 29 14.46 -0.02 1.45
N GLN A 30 13.85 0.39 2.56
CA GLN A 30 14.60 0.68 3.79
C GLN A 30 15.16 -0.60 4.43
N LEU A 31 14.43 -1.72 4.32
CA LEU A 31 14.91 -3.00 4.80
C LEU A 31 16.12 -3.48 3.99
N ASN A 32 16.05 -3.42 2.65
CA ASN A 32 17.17 -3.80 1.78
C ASN A 32 18.40 -2.96 2.07
N ASP A 33 18.25 -1.64 2.19
CA ASP A 33 19.33 -0.73 2.58
C ASP A 33 20.04 -1.15 3.89
N ILE A 34 19.29 -1.69 4.86
CA ILE A 34 19.84 -2.15 6.14
C ILE A 34 20.52 -3.52 6.00
N LEU A 35 19.96 -4.41 5.17
CA LEU A 35 20.53 -5.73 4.88
C LEU A 35 21.82 -5.63 4.08
N GLU A 36 21.90 -4.70 3.13
CA GLU A 36 23.11 -4.40 2.33
C GLU A 36 24.28 -3.96 3.20
N MET A 37 24.01 -3.28 4.33
CA MET A 37 25.06 -2.92 5.30
C MET A 37 25.65 -4.14 6.02
N ARG A 38 25.08 -5.34 5.85
CA ARG A 38 25.49 -6.61 6.50
C ARG A 38 25.59 -6.51 8.03
N ARG A 39 24.76 -5.65 8.63
CA ARG A 39 24.74 -5.38 10.08
C ARG A 39 23.65 -6.12 10.83
N VAL A 40 22.65 -6.61 10.10
CA VAL A 40 21.46 -7.30 10.61
C VAL A 40 21.23 -8.53 9.73
N SER A 41 20.71 -9.60 10.32
CA SER A 41 20.37 -10.84 9.62
C SER A 41 18.91 -11.20 9.88
N LEU A 42 18.25 -11.74 8.86
CA LEU A 42 16.88 -12.26 8.95
C LEU A 42 16.83 -13.78 9.18
N TYR A 43 17.96 -14.42 9.50
CA TYR A 43 18.06 -15.88 9.58
C TYR A 43 17.14 -16.51 10.66
N GLN A 44 16.71 -15.74 11.66
CA GLN A 44 15.80 -16.22 12.71
C GLN A 44 14.32 -15.92 12.41
N VAL A 45 14.01 -15.31 11.27
CA VAL A 45 12.64 -14.95 10.90
C VAL A 45 11.87 -16.21 10.51
N SER A 46 10.83 -16.50 11.28
CA SER A 46 9.89 -17.61 11.05
C SER A 46 8.58 -17.16 10.41
N TYR A 47 8.29 -15.87 10.41
CA TYR A 47 7.07 -15.27 9.85
C TYR A 47 7.41 -14.10 8.94
N LEU A 48 6.89 -14.12 7.71
CA LEU A 48 6.99 -13.04 6.74
C LEU A 48 5.58 -12.59 6.33
N VAL A 49 5.32 -11.29 6.41
CA VAL A 49 4.03 -10.71 6.00
C VAL A 49 4.28 -9.69 4.89
N LEU A 50 3.58 -9.87 3.76
CA LEU A 50 3.52 -8.91 2.66
C LEU A 50 2.13 -8.29 2.67
N ASP A 51 2.05 -7.02 3.07
CA ASP A 51 0.78 -6.28 3.15
C ASP A 51 0.64 -5.30 1.98
N GLU A 52 -0.59 -5.09 1.51
CA GLU A 52 -0.91 -4.33 0.29
C GLU A 52 -0.01 -4.74 -0.91
N ALA A 53 0.12 -6.05 -1.15
CA ALA A 53 1.06 -6.58 -2.13
C ALA A 53 0.81 -6.04 -3.55
N ASP A 54 -0.46 -5.91 -3.95
CA ASP A 54 -0.86 -5.28 -5.20
C ASP A 54 -0.33 -3.85 -5.35
N ARG A 55 -0.47 -3.04 -4.31
CA ARG A 55 0.06 -1.67 -4.30
C ARG A 55 1.58 -1.64 -4.41
N MET A 56 2.28 -2.55 -3.74
CA MET A 56 3.74 -2.62 -3.86
C MET A 56 4.17 -2.94 -5.31
N LEU A 57 3.41 -3.76 -6.02
CA LEU A 57 3.67 -4.05 -7.44
C LEU A 57 3.38 -2.86 -8.34
N ASP A 58 2.30 -2.13 -8.08
CA ASP A 58 1.97 -0.89 -8.81
C ASP A 58 3.07 0.17 -8.64
N MET A 59 3.74 0.18 -7.49
CA MET A 59 4.90 1.03 -7.21
C MET A 59 6.22 0.51 -7.81
N GLY A 60 6.20 -0.66 -8.45
CA GLY A 60 7.38 -1.28 -9.05
C GLY A 60 8.34 -1.93 -8.05
N PHE A 61 7.86 -2.28 -6.84
CA PHE A 61 8.71 -2.86 -5.78
C PHE A 61 8.95 -4.37 -5.90
N GLU A 62 8.55 -5.01 -7.00
CA GLU A 62 8.79 -6.45 -7.21
C GLU A 62 10.26 -6.86 -6.98
N PRO A 63 11.28 -6.17 -7.52
CA PRO A 63 12.68 -6.55 -7.31
C PRO A 63 13.07 -6.50 -5.83
N GLN A 64 12.68 -5.44 -5.13
CA GLN A 64 13.01 -5.24 -3.72
C GLN A 64 12.32 -6.27 -2.82
N ILE A 65 11.05 -6.63 -3.12
CA ILE A 65 10.35 -7.71 -2.42
C ILE A 65 11.13 -9.02 -2.59
N LYS A 66 11.54 -9.35 -3.82
CA LYS A 66 12.29 -10.58 -4.09
C LYS A 66 13.60 -10.62 -3.31
N GLU A 67 14.35 -9.53 -3.27
CA GLU A 67 15.59 -9.40 -2.46
C GLU A 67 15.34 -9.68 -0.98
N VAL A 68 14.35 -9.04 -0.36
CA VAL A 68 13.99 -9.31 1.05
C VAL A 68 13.67 -10.79 1.24
N VAL A 69 12.82 -11.35 0.38
CA VAL A 69 12.32 -12.72 0.51
C VAL A 69 13.47 -13.74 0.40
N TYR A 70 14.48 -13.47 -0.43
CA TYR A 70 15.67 -14.31 -0.57
C TYR A 70 16.60 -14.27 0.64
N GLU A 71 16.65 -13.15 1.38
CA GLU A 71 17.43 -13.02 2.61
C GLU A 71 16.73 -13.68 3.83
N VAL A 72 15.42 -13.99 3.71
CA VAL A 72 14.66 -14.72 4.75
C VAL A 72 14.76 -16.24 4.50
N PRO A 73 14.95 -17.08 5.54
CA PRO A 73 14.96 -18.54 5.40
C PRO A 73 13.73 -19.10 4.70
N SER A 74 13.91 -20.13 3.87
CA SER A 74 12.82 -20.80 3.14
C SER A 74 11.82 -21.51 4.07
N ARG A 75 12.30 -22.02 5.21
CA ARG A 75 11.45 -22.60 6.26
C ARG A 75 10.83 -21.49 7.11
N ARG A 76 9.78 -20.87 6.57
CA ARG A 76 8.98 -19.81 7.21
C ARG A 76 7.51 -19.95 6.86
N GLN A 77 6.65 -19.33 7.65
CA GLN A 77 5.27 -19.06 7.25
C GLN A 77 5.20 -17.70 6.57
N THR A 78 4.68 -17.66 5.33
CA THR A 78 4.48 -16.40 4.59
C THR A 78 2.98 -16.10 4.49
N LEU A 79 2.59 -14.87 4.83
CA LEU A 79 1.24 -14.35 4.63
C LEU A 79 1.32 -13.22 3.60
N MET A 80 0.39 -13.20 2.65
CA MET A 80 0.28 -12.14 1.66
C MET A 80 -1.14 -11.60 1.65
N TYR A 81 -1.27 -10.29 1.79
CA TYR A 81 -2.54 -9.56 1.75
C TYR A 81 -2.54 -8.64 0.54
N ALA A 82 -3.61 -8.69 -0.24
CA ALA A 82 -3.83 -7.84 -1.40
C ALA A 82 -5.34 -7.55 -1.52
N ALA A 83 -5.68 -6.31 -1.92
CA ALA A 83 -7.07 -5.95 -2.16
C ALA A 83 -7.55 -6.45 -3.53
N THR A 84 -6.62 -6.56 -4.48
CA THR A 84 -6.87 -7.01 -5.85
C THR A 84 -6.07 -8.27 -6.19
N TRP A 85 -6.52 -9.02 -7.21
CA TRP A 85 -5.89 -10.29 -7.62
C TRP A 85 -5.56 -10.38 -9.13
N PRO A 86 -4.89 -9.37 -9.72
CA PRO A 86 -4.49 -9.39 -11.13
C PRO A 86 -3.42 -10.47 -11.41
N LYS A 87 -3.03 -10.63 -12.67
CA LYS A 87 -2.09 -11.70 -13.09
C LYS A 87 -0.71 -11.52 -12.44
N GLU A 88 -0.30 -10.29 -12.22
CA GLU A 88 0.97 -9.87 -11.66
C GLU A 88 1.08 -10.29 -10.19
N VAL A 89 0.04 -10.01 -9.40
CA VAL A 89 -0.07 -10.44 -7.99
C VAL A 89 -0.08 -11.96 -7.88
N ARG A 90 -0.84 -12.64 -8.75
CA ARG A 90 -0.88 -14.11 -8.81
C ARG A 90 0.49 -14.73 -9.10
N ARG A 91 1.25 -14.15 -10.03
CA ARG A 91 2.60 -14.59 -10.37
C ARG A 91 3.52 -14.51 -9.16
N ILE A 92 3.50 -13.39 -8.45
CA ILE A 92 4.35 -13.20 -7.27
C ILE A 92 3.89 -14.07 -6.11
N ALA A 93 2.58 -14.26 -5.90
CA ALA A 93 2.08 -15.21 -4.92
C ALA A 93 2.65 -16.62 -5.16
N ALA A 94 2.68 -17.07 -6.42
CA ALA A 94 3.23 -18.37 -6.80
C ALA A 94 4.74 -18.47 -6.58
N ASP A 95 5.48 -17.37 -6.77
CA ASP A 95 6.93 -17.32 -6.54
C ASP A 95 7.29 -17.31 -5.03
N LEU A 96 6.50 -16.63 -4.19
CA LEU A 96 6.86 -16.33 -2.80
C LEU A 96 6.19 -17.24 -1.75
N LEU A 97 5.07 -17.89 -2.09
CA LEU A 97 4.29 -18.73 -1.18
C LEU A 97 4.46 -20.22 -1.50
N VAL A 98 4.41 -21.06 -0.46
CA VAL A 98 4.48 -22.53 -0.58
C VAL A 98 3.13 -23.12 -0.18
N ASN A 99 2.43 -23.76 -1.13
CA ASN A 99 1.07 -24.31 -0.94
C ASN A 99 0.12 -23.38 -0.15
N PRO A 100 -0.12 -22.14 -0.63
CA PRO A 100 -0.96 -21.19 0.10
C PRO A 100 -2.43 -21.61 0.11
N VAL A 101 -3.10 -21.39 1.24
CA VAL A 101 -4.56 -21.37 1.31
C VAL A 101 -5.03 -19.97 0.93
N GLN A 102 -5.81 -19.85 -0.14
CA GLN A 102 -6.38 -18.57 -0.56
C GLN A 102 -7.73 -18.33 0.13
N PHE A 103 -7.83 -17.21 0.85
CA PHE A 103 -9.08 -16.73 1.44
C PHE A 103 -9.51 -15.45 0.74
N ASN A 104 -10.69 -15.47 0.11
CA ASN A 104 -11.25 -14.32 -0.59
C ASN A 104 -12.59 -13.94 0.06
N THR A 105 -12.70 -12.72 0.57
CA THR A 105 -13.95 -12.21 1.20
C THR A 105 -14.99 -11.78 0.15
N ARG A 106 -14.60 -11.64 -1.13
CA ARG A 106 -15.49 -11.32 -2.26
C ARG A 106 -15.21 -12.28 -3.42
N ASN A 107 -16.25 -12.57 -4.22
CA ASN A 107 -16.04 -13.26 -5.49
C ASN A 107 -15.14 -12.40 -6.38
N VAL A 108 -14.03 -12.99 -6.83
CA VAL A 108 -13.01 -12.33 -7.68
C VAL A 108 -13.62 -11.84 -9.00
N ASP A 109 -14.77 -12.40 -9.42
CA ASP A 109 -15.50 -11.98 -10.61
C ASP A 109 -16.35 -10.71 -10.41
N GLU A 110 -16.49 -10.21 -9.18
CA GLU A 110 -17.20 -8.97 -8.85
C GLU A 110 -16.26 -7.75 -8.71
N PHE A 111 -15.25 -7.65 -9.58
CA PHE A 111 -14.64 -6.33 -9.90
C PHE A 111 -15.61 -5.43 -10.69
N ALA A 112 -16.86 -5.85 -10.90
CA ALA A 112 -17.93 -4.95 -11.22
C ALA A 112 -18.03 -3.92 -10.09
N THR A 113 -17.72 -2.66 -10.41
CA THR A 113 -18.14 -1.46 -9.66
C THR A 113 -19.31 -1.79 -8.75
N ASN A 114 -19.12 -1.66 -7.43
CA ASN A 114 -20.16 -1.95 -6.45
C ASN A 114 -21.50 -1.39 -6.97
N LYS A 115 -22.45 -2.26 -7.33
CA LYS A 115 -23.73 -1.84 -7.96
C LYS A 115 -24.52 -0.87 -7.08
N ALA A 116 -24.15 -0.76 -5.80
CA ALA A 116 -24.69 0.19 -4.85
C ALA A 116 -24.14 1.63 -4.98
N ILE A 117 -23.06 1.86 -5.75
CA ILE A 117 -22.46 3.18 -5.93
C ILE A 117 -22.88 3.74 -7.29
N THR A 118 -23.74 4.76 -7.27
CA THR A 118 -24.05 5.55 -8.45
C THR A 118 -22.84 6.38 -8.86
N LYS A 119 -22.38 6.20 -10.11
CA LYS A 119 -21.25 6.96 -10.68
C LYS A 119 -21.78 7.84 -11.81
N ASN A 120 -21.65 9.14 -11.65
CA ASN A 120 -21.96 10.12 -12.70
C ASN A 120 -20.64 10.68 -13.24
N VAL A 121 -20.50 10.74 -14.57
CA VAL A 121 -19.32 11.28 -15.25
C VAL A 121 -19.77 12.46 -16.10
N GLU A 122 -19.21 13.63 -15.82
CA GLU A 122 -19.51 14.87 -16.54
C GLU A 122 -18.23 15.42 -17.16
N VAL A 123 -18.29 15.77 -18.45
CA VAL A 123 -17.17 16.34 -19.20
C VAL A 123 -17.31 17.85 -19.20
N LEU A 124 -16.39 18.54 -18.52
CA LEU A 124 -16.42 19.98 -18.32
C LEU A 124 -15.09 20.61 -18.73
N SER A 125 -15.14 21.88 -19.13
CA SER A 125 -13.94 22.71 -19.27
C SER A 125 -13.26 22.87 -17.90
N PRO A 126 -11.91 22.94 -17.83
CA PRO A 126 -11.21 23.16 -16.57
C PRO A 126 -11.67 24.41 -15.79
N MET A 127 -12.08 25.46 -16.49
CA MET A 127 -12.56 26.71 -15.88
C MET A 127 -13.93 26.55 -15.21
N ASP A 128 -14.77 25.65 -15.72
CA ASP A 128 -16.15 25.47 -15.23
C ASP A 128 -16.23 24.54 -14.02
N LYS A 129 -15.17 23.76 -13.76
CA LYS A 129 -15.16 22.75 -12.69
C LYS A 129 -15.44 23.34 -11.31
N HIS A 130 -14.88 24.52 -11.01
CA HIS A 130 -15.04 25.13 -9.69
C HIS A 130 -16.51 25.52 -9.44
N TRP A 131 -17.09 26.29 -10.36
CA TRP A 131 -18.49 26.68 -10.30
C TRP A 131 -19.42 25.46 -10.27
N HIS A 132 -19.13 24.43 -11.07
CA HIS A 132 -19.94 23.22 -11.11
C HIS A 132 -19.91 22.43 -9.80
N VAL A 133 -18.74 22.33 -9.14
CA VAL A 133 -18.63 21.70 -7.81
C VAL A 133 -19.47 22.46 -6.79
N GLU A 134 -19.47 23.80 -6.80
CA GLU A 134 -20.35 24.58 -5.92
C GLU A 134 -21.84 24.28 -6.17
N GLN A 135 -22.26 24.16 -7.43
CA GLN A 135 -23.65 23.80 -7.76
C GLN A 135 -24.03 22.43 -7.21
N ILE A 136 -23.14 21.44 -7.36
CA ILE A 136 -23.36 20.10 -6.78
C ILE A 136 -23.51 20.23 -5.27
N LEU A 137 -22.61 20.93 -4.57
CA LEU A 137 -22.66 21.08 -3.11
C LEU A 137 -23.94 21.77 -2.63
N ARG A 138 -24.39 22.83 -3.33
CA ARG A 138 -25.63 23.56 -3.00
C ARG A 138 -26.89 22.71 -3.22
N SER A 139 -26.83 21.72 -4.11
CA SER A 139 -27.94 20.79 -4.35
C SER A 139 -28.07 19.67 -3.31
N GLN A 140 -27.06 19.49 -2.45
CA GLN A 140 -27.08 18.45 -1.42
C GLN A 140 -27.76 18.92 -0.13
N GLU A 141 -28.25 17.97 0.67
CA GLU A 141 -28.86 18.30 1.97
C GLU A 141 -27.83 18.90 2.94
N PRO A 142 -28.20 19.95 3.70
CA PRO A 142 -27.33 20.53 4.71
C PRO A 142 -26.89 19.49 5.75
N GLY A 143 -25.60 19.50 6.11
CA GLY A 143 -25.03 18.62 7.14
C GLY A 143 -24.47 17.29 6.65
N LEU A 144 -24.58 16.99 5.34
CA LEU A 144 -23.87 15.86 4.75
C LEU A 144 -22.36 16.07 4.77
N LYS A 145 -21.62 15.00 5.08
CA LYS A 145 -20.17 14.99 4.98
C LYS A 145 -19.78 14.56 3.58
N ILE A 146 -19.15 15.46 2.83
CA ILE A 146 -18.75 15.25 1.44
C ILE A 146 -17.22 15.27 1.36
N ILE A 147 -16.64 14.37 0.56
CA ILE A 147 -15.20 14.33 0.29
C ILE A 147 -14.99 14.72 -1.18
N ILE A 148 -14.15 15.72 -1.42
CA ILE A 148 -13.76 16.18 -2.75
C ILE A 148 -12.28 15.87 -2.96
N PHE A 149 -11.96 15.07 -3.99
CA PHE A 149 -10.58 14.75 -4.33
C PHE A 149 -10.04 15.73 -5.37
N CYS A 150 -8.88 16.32 -5.08
CA CYS A 150 -8.16 17.23 -5.97
C CYS A 150 -6.83 16.62 -6.40
N CYS A 151 -6.39 16.89 -7.63
CA CYS A 151 -5.11 16.37 -8.12
C CYS A 151 -3.88 17.00 -7.44
N THR A 152 -4.00 18.24 -6.94
CA THR A 152 -2.88 18.94 -6.30
C THR A 152 -3.29 19.53 -4.96
N LYS A 153 -2.33 19.62 -4.03
CA LYS A 153 -2.53 20.29 -2.74
C LYS A 153 -3.01 21.73 -2.93
N ARG A 154 -2.38 22.48 -3.84
CA ARG A 154 -2.74 23.88 -4.12
C ARG A 154 -4.21 24.03 -4.51
N MET A 155 -4.72 23.15 -5.36
CA MET A 155 -6.14 23.17 -5.75
C MET A 155 -7.05 22.86 -4.56
N SER A 156 -6.67 21.91 -3.72
CA SER A 156 -7.42 21.58 -2.50
C SER A 156 -7.46 22.76 -1.53
N ASP A 157 -6.33 23.45 -1.35
CA ASP A 157 -6.23 24.61 -0.46
C ASP A 157 -7.08 25.78 -0.99
N GLN A 158 -7.10 25.99 -2.31
CA GLN A 158 -7.96 26.98 -2.96
C GLN A 158 -9.44 26.66 -2.74
N LEU A 159 -9.88 25.44 -3.07
CA LEU A 159 -11.26 24.99 -2.88
C LEU A 159 -11.75 25.00 -1.43
N ALA A 160 -10.84 24.87 -0.45
CA ALA A 160 -11.19 24.88 0.97
C ALA A 160 -11.21 26.29 1.58
N SER A 161 -10.61 27.27 0.90
CA SER A 161 -10.55 28.67 1.37
C SER A 161 -11.73 29.51 0.88
N ASP A 162 -12.45 29.02 -0.13
CA ASP A 162 -13.67 29.62 -0.70
C ASP A 162 -14.94 29.14 0.06
#